data_AF-A0A4S4BTM6-F1
#
_entry.id   AF-A0A4S4BTM6-F1
#
_cell.length_a   1.000
_cell.length_b   1.000
_cell.length_c   1.000
_cell.angle_alpha   90.00
_cell.angle_beta   90.00
_cell.angle_gamma   90.00
#
_symmetry.space_group_name_H-M   'P 1'
#
loop_
_entity.id
_entity.type
_entity.pdbx_description
1 polymer ?
#
loop_
_entity_poly.entity_id
_entity_poly.type
_entity_poly.pdbx_seq_one_letter_code
_entity_poly.pdbx_strand_id
1 'polypeptide(L)'
;MSQEMKIRYGDVEDAVSKMEAAADAFETTLAKDVASGNELDVVTKLNEINNLLEEIGQTYKNVLKDNNQSVLKTIQNLKEVDQDISSSIKSR
;
A
#
# COMPACT_ATOMS: atom_id res chain seq x y z
N MET A 1 19.27 -24.79 -5.14
CA MET A 1 17.83 -24.96 -5.41
C MET A 1 17.37 -23.74 -6.17
N SER A 2 17.18 -23.79 -7.48
CA SER A 2 16.55 -22.68 -8.20
C SER A 2 15.05 -22.84 -8.09
N GLN A 3 14.39 -21.94 -7.37
CA GLN A 3 12.94 -21.83 -7.45
C GLN A 3 12.60 -21.20 -8.80
N GLU A 4 11.76 -21.86 -9.58
CA GLU A 4 11.22 -21.27 -10.81
C GLU A 4 10.32 -20.08 -10.45
N MET A 5 10.53 -18.95 -11.12
CA MET A 5 9.68 -17.78 -10.99
C MET A 5 8.60 -17.83 -12.09
N LYS A 6 7.32 -17.85 -11.68
CA LYS A 6 6.17 -17.82 -12.59
C LYS A 6 5.33 -16.60 -12.26
N ILE A 7 5.11 -15.73 -13.25
CA ILE A 7 4.40 -14.47 -13.06
C ILE A 7 3.22 -14.41 -14.04
N ARG A 8 2.06 -14.04 -13.51
CA ARG A 8 0.89 -13.64 -14.29
C ARG A 8 0.71 -12.14 -14.08
N TYR A 9 1.21 -11.35 -15.02
CA TYR A 9 1.29 -9.89 -14.87
C TYR A 9 -0.07 -9.27 -14.53
N GLY A 10 -1.14 -9.64 -15.26
CA GLY A 10 -2.48 -9.13 -15.02
C GLY A 10 -3.02 -9.45 -13.63
N ASP A 11 -2.81 -10.67 -13.13
CA ASP A 11 -3.28 -11.06 -11.79
C ASP A 11 -2.65 -10.19 -10.69
N VAL A 12 -1.39 -9.77 -10.88
CA VAL A 12 -0.71 -8.91 -9.90
C VAL A 12 -1.10 -7.45 -10.06
N GLU A 13 -1.22 -6.94 -11.28
CA GLU A 13 -1.73 -5.58 -11.54
C GLU A 13 -3.14 -5.40 -10.95
N ASP A 14 -4.03 -6.39 -11.13
CA ASP A 14 -5.38 -6.40 -10.54
C ASP A 14 -5.36 -6.42 -9.01
N ALA A 15 -4.45 -7.21 -8.42
CA ALA A 15 -4.31 -7.29 -6.96
C ALA A 15 -3.81 -5.96 -6.39
N VAL A 16 -2.81 -5.34 -7.02
CA VAL A 16 -2.28 -4.03 -6.61
C VAL A 16 -3.36 -2.96 -6.75
N SER A 17 -4.11 -2.94 -7.86
CA SER A 17 -5.20 -1.97 -8.06
C SER A 17 -6.27 -2.07 -6.96
N LYS A 18 -6.63 -3.28 -6.54
CA LYS A 18 -7.56 -3.49 -5.41
C LYS A 18 -6.98 -2.98 -4.09
N MET A 19 -5.68 -3.17 -3.87
CA MET A 19 -5.00 -2.66 -2.67
C MET A 19 -4.93 -1.13 -2.66
N GLU A 20 -4.66 -0.49 -3.80
CA GLU A 20 -4.70 0.97 -3.92
C GLU A 20 -6.09 1.53 -3.65
N ALA A 21 -7.12 0.93 -4.25
CA ALA A 21 -8.51 1.34 -4.01
C ALA A 21 -8.91 1.19 -2.52
N ALA A 22 -8.48 0.11 -1.86
CA ALA A 22 -8.72 -0.09 -0.44
C ALA A 22 -7.94 0.91 0.43
N ALA A 23 -6.69 1.24 0.05
CA ALA A 23 -5.88 2.24 0.73
C ALA A 23 -6.51 3.64 0.62
N ASP A 24 -7.05 3.99 -0.56
CA ASP A 24 -7.71 5.27 -0.78
C ASP A 24 -9.01 5.40 0.03
N ALA A 25 -9.80 4.33 0.11
CA ALA A 25 -11.02 4.25 0.92
C ALA A 25 -10.76 4.17 2.44
N PHE A 26 -9.52 3.95 2.87
CA PHE A 26 -9.15 3.93 4.28
C PHE A 26 -9.06 5.35 4.83
N GLU A 27 -10.09 5.72 5.59
CA GLU A 27 -10.17 6.97 6.36
C GLU A 27 -9.34 6.85 7.64
N THR A 28 -8.34 7.71 7.77
CA THR A 28 -7.43 7.72 8.91
C THR A 28 -7.87 8.69 9.99
N THR A 29 -8.80 9.60 9.69
CA THR A 29 -9.32 10.62 10.59
C THR A 29 -10.35 10.06 11.57
N LEU A 30 -10.18 10.41 12.85
CA LEU A 30 -11.09 10.07 13.92
C LEU A 30 -11.79 11.33 14.44
N ALA A 31 -13.00 11.17 14.97
CA ALA A 31 -13.74 12.31 15.52
C ALA A 31 -12.99 12.91 16.72
N LYS A 32 -12.56 14.18 16.59
CA LYS A 32 -11.74 14.89 17.61
C LYS A 32 -12.55 15.54 18.74
N ASP A 33 -13.88 15.54 18.64
CA ASP A 33 -14.75 16.32 19.54
C ASP A 33 -15.64 15.46 20.45
N VAL A 34 -15.18 14.28 20.87
CA VAL A 34 -15.99 13.42 21.76
C VAL A 34 -16.34 14.12 23.09
N ALA A 35 -15.61 15.17 23.48
CA ALA A 35 -16.01 16.03 24.59
C ALA A 35 -15.30 17.41 24.55
N SER A 36 -15.60 18.25 23.55
CA SER A 36 -15.07 19.63 23.52
C SER A 36 -15.56 20.39 24.76
N GLY A 37 -14.61 20.75 25.65
CA GLY A 37 -14.87 21.43 26.92
C GLY A 37 -14.84 20.55 28.19
N ASN A 38 -14.51 19.26 28.08
CA ASN A 38 -14.33 18.39 29.24
C ASN A 38 -12.83 18.20 29.56
N GLU A 39 -12.40 18.66 30.73
CA GLU A 39 -11.01 18.59 31.21
C GLU A 39 -10.70 17.33 32.02
N LEU A 40 -11.58 16.32 32.03
CA LEU A 40 -11.26 15.04 32.66
C LEU A 40 -10.06 14.38 31.97
N ASP A 41 -9.09 13.90 32.76
CA ASP A 41 -7.91 13.17 32.27
C ASP A 41 -8.24 12.05 31.28
N VAL A 42 -9.41 11.43 31.42
CA VAL A 42 -9.90 10.39 30.50
C VAL A 42 -10.16 10.93 29.10
N VAL A 43 -10.74 12.12 28.98
CA VAL A 43 -11.00 12.79 27.69
C VAL A 43 -9.68 13.19 27.03
N THR A 44 -8.73 13.73 27.79
CA THR A 44 -7.38 14.03 27.30
C THR A 44 -6.70 12.79 26.74
N LYS A 45 -6.72 11.67 27.49
CA LYS A 45 -6.14 10.40 27.03
C LYS A 45 -6.85 9.84 25.79
N LEU A 46 -8.17 9.96 25.70
CA LEU A 46 -8.91 9.55 24.50
C LEU A 46 -8.51 10.37 23.27
N ASN A 47 -8.32 11.68 23.42
CA ASN A 47 -7.85 12.55 22.34
C ASN A 47 -6.42 12.21 21.92
N GLU A 48 -5.53 11.92 22.87
CA GLU A 48 -4.17 11.45 22.59
C GLU A 48 -4.17 10.12 21.83
N ILE A 49 -4.97 9.14 22.26
CA ILE A 49 -5.12 7.86 21.56
C ILE A 49 -5.66 8.07 20.15
N ASN A 50 -6.67 8.92 19.98
CA ASN A 50 -7.21 9.24 18.65
C ASN A 50 -6.11 9.79 17.75
N ASN A 51 -5.33 10.78 18.21
CA ASN A 51 -4.23 11.34 17.42
C ASN A 51 -3.18 10.28 17.04
N LEU A 52 -2.81 9.39 17.96
CA LEU A 52 -1.88 8.30 17.68
C LEU A 52 -2.44 7.30 16.66
N LEU A 53 -3.73 6.99 16.73
CA LEU A 53 -4.38 6.12 15.75
C LEU A 53 -4.44 6.76 14.36
N GLU A 54 -4.69 8.07 14.27
CA GLU A 54 -4.62 8.80 12.99
C GLU A 54 -3.21 8.74 12.40
N GLU A 55 -2.19 8.96 13.22
CA GLU A 55 -0.78 8.92 12.79
C GLU A 55 -0.36 7.53 12.31
N ILE A 56 -0.74 6.49 13.06
CA ILE A 56 -0.48 5.09 12.69
C ILE A 56 -1.22 4.74 11.40
N GLY A 57 -2.49 5.15 11.28
CA GLY A 57 -3.29 4.93 10.07
C GLY A 57 -2.67 5.59 8.84
N GLN A 58 -2.21 6.83 8.97
CA GLN A 58 -1.58 7.56 7.88
C GLN A 58 -0.23 6.92 7.49
N THR A 59 0.57 6.52 8.48
CA THR A 59 1.84 5.82 8.24
C THR A 59 1.61 4.50 7.52
N TYR A 60 0.62 3.71 7.96
CA TYR A 60 0.27 2.45 7.31
C TYR A 60 -0.17 2.65 5.86
N LYS A 61 -1.01 3.66 5.59
CA LYS A 61 -1.45 4.01 4.23
C LYS A 61 -0.26 4.37 3.32
N ASN A 62 0.71 5.13 3.83
CA ASN A 62 1.91 5.48 3.09
C ASN A 62 2.77 4.26 2.77
N VAL A 63 3.03 3.39 3.76
CA VAL A 63 3.82 2.16 3.56
C VAL A 63 3.14 1.22 2.54
N LEU A 64 1.82 1.09 2.61
CA LEU A 64 1.06 0.28 1.65
C LEU A 64 1.21 0.83 0.22
N LYS A 65 1.15 2.15 0.06
CA LYS A 65 1.34 2.81 -1.24
C LYS A 65 2.75 2.61 -1.80
N ASP A 66 3.78 2.76 -0.97
CA ASP A 66 5.17 2.55 -1.38
C ASP A 66 5.40 1.10 -1.83
N ASN A 67 4.84 0.14 -1.10
CA ASN A 67 4.91 -1.27 -1.46
C ASN A 67 4.21 -1.55 -2.80
N ASN A 68 3.01 -1.00 -3.02
CA ASN A 68 2.28 -1.16 -4.28
C ASN A 68 3.07 -0.61 -5.47
N GLN A 69 3.67 0.58 -5.33
CA GLN A 69 4.53 1.17 -6.35
C GLN A 69 5.77 0.32 -6.64
N SER A 70 6.38 -0.24 -5.59
CA SER A 70 7.54 -1.12 -5.73
C SER A 70 7.20 -2.40 -6.50
N VAL A 71 6.02 -3.00 -6.23
CA VAL A 71 5.52 -4.17 -6.95
C VAL A 71 5.29 -3.86 -8.43
N LEU A 72 4.61 -2.75 -8.75
CA LEU A 72 4.36 -2.33 -10.13
C LEU A 72 5.66 -2.12 -10.90
N LYS A 73 6.64 -1.43 -10.29
CA LYS A 73 7.96 -1.22 -10.89
C LYS A 73 8.68 -2.54 -11.14
N THR A 74 8.62 -3.46 -10.19
CA THR A 74 9.24 -4.79 -10.34
C THR A 74 8.64 -5.56 -11.49
N ILE A 75 7.31 -5.54 -11.63
CA ILE A 75 6.60 -6.19 -12.72
C ILE A 75 6.93 -5.58 -14.07
N GLN A 76 6.98 -4.26 -14.16
CA GLN A 76 7.36 -3.54 -15.36
C GLN A 76 8.77 -3.95 -15.81
N ASN A 77 9.74 -3.95 -14.91
CA ASN A 77 11.11 -4.39 -15.20
C ASN A 77 11.16 -5.85 -15.68
N LEU A 78 10.39 -6.74 -15.05
CA LEU A 78 10.36 -8.16 -15.44
C LEU A 78 9.73 -8.35 -16.83
N LYS A 79 8.72 -7.55 -17.16
CA LYS A 79 8.10 -7.54 -18.49
C LYS A 79 9.07 -7.06 -19.57
N GLU A 80 9.87 -6.04 -19.28
CA GLU A 80 10.92 -5.54 -20.18
C GLU A 80 12.01 -6.60 -20.41
N VAL A 81 12.50 -7.24 -19.34
CA VAL A 81 13.47 -8.34 -19.44
C VAL A 81 12.92 -9.51 -20.27
N ASP A 82 11.67 -9.91 -20.07
CA ASP A 82 11.03 -10.96 -20.86
C ASP A 82 10.93 -10.59 -22.35
N GLN A 83 10.61 -9.32 -22.66
CA GLN A 83 10.57 -8.81 -24.03
C GLN A 83 11.95 -8.82 -24.68
N ASP A 84 12.99 -8.37 -23.97
CA ASP A 84 14.37 -8.36 -24.45
C ASP A 84 14.88 -9.78 -24.74
N ILE A 85 14.62 -10.73 -23.84
CA ILE A 85 14.97 -12.14 -24.04
C ILE A 85 14.22 -12.72 -25.24
N SER A 86 12.91 -12.49 -25.33
CA SER A 86 12.08 -12.94 -26.46
C SER A 86 12.58 -12.37 -27.79
N SER A 87 12.94 -11.09 -27.85
CA SER A 87 13.47 -10.45 -29.06
C SER A 87 14.81 -11.07 -29.48
N SER A 88 15.70 -11.30 -28.52
CA SER A 88 17.01 -11.92 -28.73
C SER A 88 16.90 -13.35 -29.25
N ILE A 89 15.90 -14.11 -28.80
CA ILE A 89 15.61 -15.46 -29.29
C ILE A 89 15.09 -15.41 -30.73
N LYS A 90 14.19 -14.47 -31.06
CA LYS A 90 13.62 -14.33 -32.42
C LYS A 90 14.62 -13.83 -33.45
N SER A 91 15.65 -13.10 -33.03
CA SER A 91 16.70 -12.59 -33.91
C SER A 91 17.81 -13.60 -34.23
N ARG A 92 17.78 -14.80 -33.62
CA ARG A 92 18.68 -15.91 -33.92
C ARG A 92 18.03 -16.86 -34.93
#